data_AF-A0A117LM68-F1
#
_entry.id   AF-A0A117LM68-F1
#
_cell.length_a   1.000
_cell.length_b   1.000
_cell.length_c   1.000
_cell.angle_alpha   90.00
_cell.angle_beta   90.00
_cell.angle_gamma   90.00
#
_symmetry.space_group_name_H-M   'P 1'
#
loop_
_entity.id
_entity.type
_entity.pdbx_description
1 polymer ?
#
loop_
_entity_poly.entity_id
_entity_poly.type
_entity_poly.pdbx_seq_one_letter_code
_entity_poly.pdbx_strand_id
1 'polypeptide(L)' 'MKTNYEFRYAAHPKDAKSYDTQRLRRDFLMEKVFSADEVNMVYSMYDRMIVGGAMPVNESLHLEAIDPLKQPVFLHSR' A
#
# COMPACT_ATOMS: atom_id res chain seq x y z
N MET A 1 -2.26 -15.24 4.94
CA MET A 1 -2.00 -13.81 4.69
C MET A 1 -2.61 -13.48 3.34
N LYS A 2 -3.80 -12.86 3.32
CA LYS A 2 -4.41 -12.33 2.07
C LYS A 2 -4.27 -10.81 1.95
N THR A 3 -3.72 -10.20 2.99
CA THR A 3 -3.36 -8.80 3.05
C THR A 3 -1.90 -8.65 2.65
N ASN A 4 -1.67 -8.18 1.42
CA ASN A 4 -0.34 -7.79 0.94
C ASN A 4 -0.17 -6.29 1.17
N TYR A 5 0.93 -5.90 1.80
CA TYR A 5 1.25 -4.48 1.94
C TYR A 5 2.67 -4.16 1.49
N GLU A 6 2.83 -3.02 0.85
CA GLU A 6 4.12 -2.41 0.55
C GLU A 6 4.28 -1.11 1.33
N PHE A 7 5.51 -0.81 1.75
CA PHE A 7 5.84 0.44 2.40
C PHE A 7 6.58 1.35 1.41
N ARG A 8 6.11 2.59 1.24
CA ARG A 8 6.74 3.57 0.34
C ARG A 8 7.14 4.82 1.07
N TYR A 9 8.42 5.17 0.93
CA TYR A 9 8.96 6.40 1.48
C TYR A 9 8.60 7.60 0.61
N ALA A 10 8.45 8.76 1.24
CA ALA A 10 8.35 10.01 0.52
C ALA A 10 9.71 10.35 -0.09
N ALA A 11 9.71 10.79 -1.35
CA ALA A 11 10.91 11.25 -2.04
C ALA A 11 11.00 12.77 -2.02
N HIS A 12 12.22 13.28 -1.85
CA HIS A 12 12.49 14.70 -2.00
C HIS A 12 12.45 15.09 -3.50
N PRO A 13 11.88 16.25 -3.89
CA PRO A 13 11.74 16.61 -5.31
C PRO A 13 13.06 16.67 -6.09
N LYS A 14 14.17 17.06 -5.43
CA LYS A 14 15.50 17.04 -6.05
C LYS A 14 16.03 15.62 -6.29
N ASP A 15 15.66 14.66 -5.43
CA ASP A 15 16.07 13.27 -5.57
C ASP A 15 15.30 12.62 -6.73
N ALA A 16 13.98 12.80 -6.74
CA ALA A 16 13.10 12.28 -7.78
C ALA A 16 13.47 12.71 -9.22
N LYS A 17 14.06 13.90 -9.38
CA LYS A 17 14.57 14.38 -10.68
C LYS A 17 15.69 13.52 -11.26
N SER A 18 16.44 12.81 -10.43
CA SER A 18 17.57 11.97 -10.85
C SER A 18 17.17 10.52 -11.15
N TYR A 19 15.90 10.17 -10.94
CA TYR A 19 15.44 8.79 -11.05
C TYR A 19 15.30 8.36 -12.51
N ASP A 20 15.71 7.13 -12.79
CA ASP A 20 15.38 6.47 -14.04
C ASP A 20 13.90 6.05 -14.07
N THR A 21 13.43 5.63 -15.26
CA THR A 21 12.04 5.20 -15.46
C THR A 21 11.65 4.02 -14.57
N GLN A 22 12.56 3.09 -14.30
CA GLN A 22 12.26 1.90 -13.51
C GLN A 22 12.08 2.26 -12.03
N ARG A 23 12.93 3.15 -11.52
CA ARG A 23 12.85 3.65 -10.15
C ARG A 23 11.59 4.48 -9.94
N LEU A 24 11.23 5.35 -10.88
CA LEU A 24 9.97 6.10 -10.80
C LEU A 24 8.75 5.16 -10.69
N ARG A 25 8.72 4.08 -11.47
CA ARG A 25 7.63 3.10 -11.41
C ARG A 25 7.62 2.37 -10.07
N ARG A 26 8.76 1.85 -9.63
CA ARG A 26 8.88 1.15 -8.34
C ARG A 26 8.43 2.03 -7.17
N ASP A 27 8.81 3.31 -7.17
CA ASP A 27 8.59 4.18 -6.02
C ASP A 27 7.18 4.83 -6.04
N PHE A 28 6.57 5.05 -7.22
CA PHE A 28 5.30 5.81 -7.33
C PHE A 28 4.14 5.05 -7.97
N LEU A 29 4.38 3.97 -8.73
CA LEU A 29 3.32 3.21 -9.39
C LEU A 29 2.94 1.97 -8.59
N MET A 30 1.64 1.74 -8.40
CA MET A 30 1.13 0.49 -7.86
C MET A 30 0.67 -0.38 -9.03
N GLU A 31 1.46 -1.39 -9.39
CA GLU A 31 1.19 -2.19 -10.61
C GLU A 31 -0.05 -3.08 -10.47
N LYS A 32 -0.28 -3.62 -9.28
CA LYS A 32 -1.41 -4.51 -8.99
C LYS A 32 -2.26 -3.92 -7.87
N VAL A 33 -3.41 -3.35 -8.25
CA VAL A 33 -4.39 -2.81 -7.30
C VAL A 33 -5.35 -3.89 -6.84
N PHE A 34 -5.89 -4.67 -7.78
CA PHE A 34 -6.88 -5.70 -7.51
C PHE A 34 -6.32 -7.08 -7.85
N SER A 35 -6.48 -8.04 -6.92
CA SER A 35 -6.40 -9.47 -7.20
C SER A 35 -7.63 -10.14 -6.63
N ALA A 36 -8.11 -11.18 -7.30
CA ALA A 36 -9.18 -12.02 -6.76
C ALA A 36 -8.81 -12.56 -5.37
N ASP A 37 -9.70 -12.38 -4.41
CA ASP A 37 -9.61 -12.89 -3.04
C ASP A 37 -8.36 -12.38 -2.27
N GLU A 38 -7.84 -11.20 -2.63
CA GLU A 38 -6.73 -10.54 -1.93
C GLU A 38 -7.02 -9.06 -1.64
N VAL A 39 -6.35 -8.54 -0.61
CA VAL A 39 -6.25 -7.11 -0.30
C VAL A 39 -4.81 -6.68 -0.58
N ASN A 40 -4.61 -5.82 -1.57
CA ASN A 40 -3.31 -5.23 -1.85
C ASN A 40 -3.32 -3.77 -1.43
N MET A 41 -2.34 -3.35 -0.64
CA MET A 41 -2.25 -1.99 -0.17
C MET A 41 -0.81 -1.46 -0.14
N VAL A 42 -0.69 -0.15 -0.24
CA VAL A 42 0.55 0.60 -0.11
C VAL A 42 0.38 1.56 1.07
N TYR A 43 1.26 1.44 2.06
CA TYR A 43 1.42 2.43 3.11
C TYR A 43 2.45 3.46 2.65
N SER A 44 1.97 4.65 2.31
CA SER A 44 2.77 5.75 1.80
C SER A 44 3.14 6.72 2.91
N MET A 45 4.41 7.10 3.00
CA MET A 45 4.86 8.13 3.94
C MET A 45 4.48 9.55 3.51
N TYR A 46 3.87 9.71 2.34
CA TYR A 46 3.07 10.90 2.05
C TYR A 46 1.81 10.85 2.92
N ASP A 47 1.81 11.65 4.00
CA ASP A 47 0.73 11.77 4.99
C ASP A 47 0.28 10.46 5.65
N ARG A 48 1.09 9.38 5.57
CA ARG A 48 0.79 8.05 6.14
C ARG A 48 -0.49 7.43 5.55
N MET A 49 -0.81 7.79 4.30
CA MET A 49 -1.95 7.27 3.57
C MET A 49 -1.79 5.77 3.30
N ILE A 50 -2.87 5.02 3.50
CA ILE A 50 -3.00 3.67 2.92
C ILE A 50 -3.86 3.78 1.67
N VAL A 51 -3.33 3.30 0.55
CA VAL A 51 -4.05 3.22 -0.72
C VAL A 51 -3.96 1.79 -1.23
N GLY A 52 -5.06 1.23 -1.72
CA GLY A 52 -5.10 -0.17 -2.10
C GLY A 52 -6.40 -0.59 -2.75
N GLY A 53 -6.49 -1.88 -3.07
CA GLY A 53 -7.70 -2.53 -3.57
C GLY A 53 -7.99 -3.81 -2.81
N ALA A 54 -9.27 -4.05 -2.54
CA ALA A 54 -9.79 -5.32 -2.06
C ALA A 54 -10.80 -5.85 -3.08
N MET A 55 -10.60 -7.07 -3.57
CA MET A 55 -11.48 -7.69 -4.57
C MET A 55 -11.93 -9.07 -4.08
N PRO A 56 -13.00 -9.14 -3.25
CA PRO A 56 -13.61 -10.42 -2.88
C PRO A 56 -14.31 -11.04 -4.10
N VAL A 57 -14.05 -12.32 -4.37
CA VAL A 57 -14.69 -13.08 -5.45
C VAL A 57 -15.43 -14.29 -4.90
N ASN A 58 -14.73 -15.14 -4.14
CA ASN A 58 -15.27 -16.39 -3.60
C ASN A 58 -15.44 -16.35 -2.07
N GLU A 59 -14.87 -15.35 -1.41
CA GLU A 59 -14.86 -15.26 0.04
C GLU A 59 -14.89 -13.80 0.53
N SER A 60 -15.23 -13.63 1.81
CA SER A 60 -15.12 -12.35 2.49
C SER A 60 -13.66 -12.06 2.84
N LEU A 61 -13.18 -10.86 2.51
CA LEU A 61 -11.86 -10.39 2.90
C LEU A 61 -11.94 -9.55 4.17
N HIS A 62 -11.14 -9.91 5.17
CA HIS A 62 -11.00 -9.13 6.39
C HIS A 62 -9.86 -8.11 6.24
N LEU A 63 -10.13 -6.86 6.64
CA LEU A 63 -9.14 -5.79 6.61
C LEU A 63 -8.29 -5.85 7.89
N GLU A 64 -7.18 -6.57 7.82
CA GLU A 64 -6.26 -6.77 8.95
C GLU A 64 -5.44 -5.51 9.24
N ALA A 65 -5.12 -5.28 10.52
CA ALA A 65 -4.16 -4.25 10.90
C ALA A 65 -2.75 -4.67 10.49
N ILE A 66 -2.05 -3.79 9.76
CA ILE A 66 -0.66 -4.00 9.34
C ILE A 66 0.32 -3.62 10.47
N ASP A 67 1.49 -4.25 10.53
CA ASP A 67 2.49 -3.98 11.57
C ASP A 67 2.87 -2.48 11.74
N PRO A 68 3.01 -1.69 10.66
CA PRO A 68 3.31 -0.25 10.78
C PRO A 68 2.24 0.57 11.53
N LEU A 69 1.02 0.06 11.66
CA LEU A 69 -0.03 0.74 12.41
C LEU A 69 0.16 0.67 13.93
N LYS A 70 0.78 -0.41 14.44
CA LYS A 70 0.89 -0.69 15.87
C LYS A 70 -0.46 -0.57 16.61
N GLN A 71 -1.53 -0.99 15.94
CA GLN A 71 -2.91 -1.00 16.46
C GLN A 71 -3.56 -2.36 16.21
N PRO A 72 -4.51 -2.80 17.06
CA PRO A 72 -5.17 -4.09 16.90
C PRO A 72 -6.26 -4.09 15.82
N VAL A 73 -6.78 -2.91 15.46
CA VAL A 73 -7.88 -2.74 14.50
C VAL A 73 -7.48 -1.67 13.48
N PHE A 74 -7.73 -1.95 12.19
CA PHE A 74 -7.28 -1.11 11.08
C PHE A 74 -7.73 0.37 11.20
N LEU A 75 -8.96 0.61 11.67
CA LEU A 75 -9.57 1.94 11.76
C LEU A 75 -9.48 2.60 13.14
N HIS A 76 -8.73 2.04 14.10
CA HIS A 76 -8.72 2.57 15.47
C HIS A 76 -8.24 4.04 15.57
N SER A 77 -7.42 4.52 14.63
CA SER A 77 -6.89 5.89 14.61
C SER A 77 -6.57 6.36 13.19
N ARG A 78 -7.51 6.18 12.26
CA ARG A 78 -7.38 6.57 10.85
C ARG A 78 -8.49 7.52 10.43
#